data_AF-A0A9Q0JAV1-F1
#
_entry.id   AF-A0A9Q0JAV1-F1
#
_cell.length_a   1.000
_cell.length_b   1.000
_cell.length_c   1.000
_cell.angle_alpha   90.00
_cell.angle_beta   90.00
_cell.angle_gamma   90.00
#
_symmetry.space_group_name_H-M   'P 1'
#
loop_
_entity.id
_entity.type
_entity.pdbx_description
1 polymer ?
#
loop_
_entity_poly.entity_id
_entity_poly.type
_entity_poly.pdbx_seq_one_letter_code
_entity_poly.pdbx_strand_id
1 'polypeptide(L)'
;RSWDLSGIPCAHALCVIHRERAAVTDFVSDWYTLDKFEKSYEPSIQTVRGRKFWPNTGKPDLLPPKVDRMPGRKKSTNRQVEHWWERANGKNPRGTRKTHCTVCHKAKHNRKTCPLLKQAGGQTSNPTNVDQSQANETIMAQSQSNTTSVNLIPTQNSVVAPTGRQMG
;
A
#
# COMPACT_ATOMS: atom_id res chain seq x y z
N ARG A 1 -3.52 -23.41 -15.22
CA ARG A 1 -2.67 -23.08 -16.39
C ARG A 1 -1.97 -21.72 -16.23
N SER A 2 -1.50 -21.37 -15.03
CA SER A 2 -0.77 -20.10 -14.82
C SER A 2 0.66 -20.19 -15.36
N TRP A 3 1.25 -21.38 -15.24
CA TRP A 3 2.62 -21.66 -15.69
C TRP A 3 2.82 -21.48 -17.20
N ASP A 4 1.85 -21.88 -18.03
CA ASP A 4 1.89 -21.68 -19.49
C ASP A 4 2.05 -20.19 -19.88
N LEU A 5 1.60 -19.26 -19.01
CA LEU A 5 1.66 -17.81 -19.25
C LEU A 5 2.90 -17.16 -18.64
N SER A 6 3.23 -17.53 -17.40
CA SER A 6 4.32 -16.89 -16.67
C SER A 6 5.66 -17.60 -16.83
N GLY A 7 5.71 -18.87 -17.20
CA GLY A 7 6.94 -19.67 -17.17
C GLY A 7 7.50 -19.90 -15.76
N ILE A 8 6.78 -19.51 -14.70
CA ILE A 8 7.16 -19.72 -13.29
C ILE A 8 6.42 -20.94 -12.71
N PRO A 9 7.11 -21.92 -12.12
CA PRO A 9 6.49 -23.09 -11.53
C PRO A 9 5.41 -22.74 -10.49
N CYS A 10 4.27 -23.44 -10.54
CA CYS A 10 3.23 -23.31 -9.51
C CYS A 10 3.64 -24.01 -8.22
N ALA A 11 2.92 -23.74 -7.11
CA ALA A 11 3.19 -24.37 -5.81
C ALA A 11 3.29 -25.91 -5.87
N HIS A 12 2.41 -26.57 -6.63
CA HIS A 12 2.46 -28.02 -6.80
C HIS A 12 3.73 -28.49 -7.50
N ALA A 13 4.15 -27.79 -8.56
CA ALA A 13 5.38 -28.10 -9.29
C ALA A 13 6.61 -27.88 -8.40
N LEU A 14 6.64 -26.81 -7.61
CA LEU A 14 7.72 -26.55 -6.64
C LEU A 14 7.84 -27.68 -5.60
N CYS A 15 6.73 -28.22 -5.10
CA CYS A 15 6.76 -29.36 -4.19
C CYS A 15 7.37 -30.61 -4.83
N VAL A 16 7.05 -30.88 -6.11
CA VAL A 16 7.61 -32.03 -6.84
C VAL A 16 9.10 -31.86 -7.10
N ILE A 17 9.52 -30.68 -7.60
CA ILE A 17 10.92 -30.33 -7.84
C ILE A 17 11.73 -30.47 -6.54
N HIS A 18 11.19 -29.98 -5.43
CA HIS A 18 11.84 -30.08 -4.13
C HIS A 18 11.97 -31.54 -3.66
N ARG A 19 10.94 -32.36 -3.87
CA ARG A 19 10.98 -33.81 -3.57
C ARG A 19 12.05 -34.53 -4.39
N GLU A 20 12.23 -34.13 -5.63
CA GLU A 20 13.24 -34.67 -6.55
C GLU A 20 14.65 -34.11 -6.32
N ARG A 21 14.81 -33.18 -5.36
CA ARG A 21 16.07 -32.47 -5.06
C ARG A 21 16.68 -31.77 -6.28
N ALA A 22 15.85 -31.39 -7.25
CA ALA A 22 16.26 -30.64 -8.41
C ALA A 22 16.26 -29.13 -8.11
N ALA A 23 17.05 -28.36 -8.86
CA ALA A 23 17.10 -26.92 -8.69
C ALA A 23 15.87 -26.27 -9.37
N VAL A 24 15.18 -25.38 -8.65
CA VAL A 24 13.99 -24.69 -9.17
C VAL A 24 14.34 -23.84 -10.40
N THR A 25 15.56 -23.31 -10.45
CA THR A 25 16.08 -22.49 -11.56
C THR A 25 15.98 -23.19 -12.91
N ASP A 26 16.08 -24.52 -12.93
CA ASP A 26 16.10 -25.32 -14.17
C ASP A 26 14.69 -25.46 -14.78
N PHE A 27 13.66 -25.13 -14.01
CA PHE A 27 12.24 -25.23 -14.42
C PHE A 27 11.58 -23.86 -14.61
N VAL A 28 12.31 -22.77 -14.35
CA VAL A 28 11.87 -21.41 -14.65
C VAL A 28 12.20 -21.10 -16.11
N SER A 29 11.31 -20.40 -16.80
CA SER A 29 11.56 -20.00 -18.19
C SER A 29 12.81 -19.12 -18.35
N ASP A 30 13.55 -19.35 -19.43
CA ASP A 30 14.76 -18.59 -19.82
C ASP A 30 14.55 -17.07 -19.87
N TRP A 31 13.31 -16.60 -20.07
CA TRP A 31 12.96 -15.17 -20.05
C TRP A 31 13.37 -14.45 -18.75
N TYR A 32 13.54 -15.18 -17.65
CA TYR A 32 13.95 -14.63 -16.35
C TYR A 32 15.45 -14.73 -16.07
N THR A 33 16.26 -15.12 -17.06
CA THR A 33 17.72 -15.15 -16.92
C THR A 33 18.33 -13.74 -17.00
N LEU A 34 19.48 -13.55 -16.36
CA LEU A 34 20.21 -12.29 -16.42
C LEU A 34 20.60 -11.91 -17.85
N ASP A 35 20.99 -12.88 -18.68
CA ASP A 35 21.29 -12.65 -20.10
C ASP A 35 20.10 -12.05 -20.86
N LYS A 36 18.88 -12.57 -20.66
CA LYS A 36 17.67 -12.01 -21.27
C LYS A 36 17.31 -10.65 -20.70
N PHE A 37 17.52 -10.45 -19.41
CA PHE A 37 17.33 -9.14 -18.77
C PHE A 37 18.27 -8.10 -19.40
N GLU A 38 19.57 -8.39 -19.48
CA GLU A 38 20.57 -7.51 -20.09
C GLU A 38 20.24 -7.22 -21.56
N LYS A 39 19.90 -8.24 -22.36
CA LYS A 39 19.47 -8.06 -23.75
C LYS A 39 18.21 -7.20 -23.90
N SER A 40 17.30 -7.24 -22.93
CA SER A 40 16.09 -6.43 -22.95
C SER A 40 16.40 -4.95 -22.70
N TYR A 41 17.45 -4.65 -21.95
CA TYR A 41 17.90 -3.29 -21.61
C TYR A 41 19.17 -2.86 -22.35
N GLU A 42 19.72 -3.69 -23.24
CA GLU A 42 20.84 -3.37 -24.12
C GLU A 42 20.54 -2.11 -24.95
N PRO A 43 19.33 -1.96 -25.53
CA PRO A 43 18.95 -0.69 -26.12
C PRO A 43 18.74 0.38 -25.06
N SER A 44 19.44 1.51 -25.18
CA SER A 44 19.22 2.65 -24.31
C SER A 44 17.77 3.14 -24.39
N ILE A 45 17.10 3.24 -23.25
CA ILE A 45 15.76 3.85 -23.18
C ILE A 45 15.92 5.34 -23.44
N GLN A 46 15.52 5.77 -24.63
CA GLN A 46 15.54 7.18 -25.00
C GLN A 46 14.54 7.95 -24.14
N THR A 47 15.03 8.99 -23.46
CA THR A 47 14.15 9.84 -22.67
C THR A 47 13.22 10.61 -23.61
N VAL A 48 11.92 10.59 -23.30
CA VAL A 48 10.96 11.40 -24.02
C VAL A 48 11.12 12.83 -23.53
N ARG A 49 11.33 13.76 -24.46
CA ARG A 49 11.37 15.20 -24.15
C ARG A 49 10.04 15.63 -23.51
N GLY A 50 10.08 16.61 -22.60
CA GLY A 50 8.88 17.06 -21.88
C GLY A 50 7.76 17.55 -22.81
N ARG A 51 6.54 17.67 -22.27
CA ARG A 51 5.29 18.02 -22.98
C ARG A 51 5.43 19.11 -24.05
N LYS A 52 6.24 20.15 -23.78
CA LYS A 52 6.47 21.28 -24.70
C LYS A 52 7.10 20.90 -26.05
N PHE A 53 7.70 19.71 -26.15
CA PHE A 53 8.35 19.20 -27.36
C PHE A 53 7.51 18.14 -28.08
N TRP A 54 6.32 17.81 -27.57
CA TRP A 54 5.45 16.83 -28.21
C TRP A 54 4.80 17.43 -29.46
N PRO A 55 4.73 16.68 -30.58
CA PRO A 55 4.08 17.19 -31.78
C PRO A 55 2.59 17.38 -31.54
N ASN A 56 2.05 18.52 -31.99
CA ASN A 56 0.60 18.71 -31.99
C ASN A 56 -0.01 17.74 -33.00
N THR A 57 -0.84 16.82 -32.51
CA THR A 57 -1.41 15.74 -33.32
C THR A 57 -2.65 16.21 -34.11
N GLY A 58 -3.18 17.42 -33.83
CA GLY A 58 -4.39 17.94 -34.49
C GLY A 58 -5.67 17.14 -34.20
N LYS A 59 -5.58 16.15 -33.30
CA LYS A 59 -6.69 15.32 -32.85
C LYS A 59 -7.42 16.02 -31.71
N PRO A 60 -8.74 15.80 -31.55
CA PRO A 60 -9.45 16.29 -30.38
C PRO A 60 -8.83 15.71 -29.12
N ASP A 61 -8.90 16.48 -28.03
CA ASP A 61 -8.44 16.02 -26.73
C ASP A 61 -9.15 14.73 -26.33
N LEU A 62 -8.39 13.82 -25.71
CA LEU A 62 -8.94 12.59 -25.19
C LEU A 62 -9.93 12.93 -24.07
N LEU A 63 -11.20 12.61 -24.30
CA LEU A 63 -12.19 12.69 -23.24
C LEU A 63 -11.81 11.70 -22.12
N PRO A 64 -12.01 12.07 -20.85
CA PRO A 64 -11.82 11.13 -19.76
C PRO A 64 -12.72 9.90 -19.97
N PRO A 65 -12.27 8.70 -19.57
CA PRO A 65 -13.14 7.53 -19.57
C PRO A 65 -14.44 7.85 -18.83
N LYS A 66 -15.57 7.38 -19.36
CA LYS A 66 -16.85 7.50 -18.68
C LYS A 66 -16.74 6.76 -17.35
N VAL A 67 -16.82 7.50 -16.25
CA VAL A 67 -16.82 6.90 -14.91
C VAL A 67 -18.23 6.39 -14.64
N ASP A 68 -18.44 5.10 -14.85
CA ASP A 68 -19.66 4.45 -14.41
C ASP A 68 -19.67 4.36 -12.88
N ARG A 69 -20.79 4.76 -12.26
CA ARG A 69 -20.99 4.51 -10.83
C ARG A 69 -21.13 3.00 -10.64
N MET A 70 -20.05 2.36 -10.19
CA MET A 70 -20.09 0.96 -9.77
C MET A 70 -21.22 0.79 -8.75
N PRO A 71 -22.03 -0.29 -8.85
CA PRO A 71 -23.02 -0.60 -7.84
C PRO A 71 -22.37 -0.55 -6.46
N GLY A 72 -22.96 0.24 -5.57
CA GLY A 72 -22.47 0.35 -4.20
C GLY A 72 -22.36 -1.04 -3.57
N ARG A 73 -21.37 -1.24 -2.70
CA ARG A 73 -21.20 -2.50 -1.97
C ARG A 73 -22.53 -2.92 -1.37
N LYS A 74 -23.05 -4.08 -1.81
CA LYS A 74 -24.24 -4.69 -1.21
C LYS A 74 -24.07 -4.70 0.32
N LYS A 75 -25.05 -4.17 1.03
CA LYS A 75 -25.03 -4.20 2.50
C LYS A 75 -24.86 -5.65 2.91
N SER A 76 -23.81 -5.95 3.66
CA SER A 76 -23.57 -7.29 4.14
C SER A 76 -24.77 -7.73 4.98
N THR A 77 -25.41 -8.85 4.59
CA THR A 77 -26.46 -9.52 5.36
C THR A 77 -25.96 -9.95 6.74
N ASN A 78 -24.65 -9.88 7.01
CA ASN A 78 -24.08 -10.12 8.34
C ASN A 78 -24.60 -9.16 9.42
N ARG A 79 -25.20 -8.01 9.05
CA ARG A 79 -25.93 -7.18 10.02
C ARG A 79 -27.24 -7.82 10.54
N GLN A 80 -27.76 -8.86 9.88
CA GLN A 80 -28.82 -9.72 10.43
C GLN A 80 -28.28 -10.92 11.23
N VAL A 81 -26.96 -11.15 11.22
CA VAL A 81 -26.28 -12.16 12.04
C VAL A 81 -25.72 -11.51 13.31
N GLU A 82 -26.23 -10.34 13.72
CA GLU A 82 -25.95 -9.73 15.03
C GLU A 82 -26.63 -10.50 16.19
N HIS A 83 -26.92 -11.79 16.03
CA HIS A 83 -27.65 -12.60 17.01
C HIS A 83 -27.13 -14.05 17.10
N TRP A 84 -25.98 -14.37 16.50
CA TRP A 84 -25.41 -15.72 16.65
C TRP A 84 -25.02 -16.00 18.12
N TRP A 85 -24.59 -14.99 18.87
CA TRP A 85 -24.31 -15.10 20.31
C TRP A 85 -25.58 -15.13 21.18
N GLU A 86 -26.64 -14.45 20.76
CA GLU A 86 -27.92 -14.42 21.52
C GLU A 86 -28.69 -15.74 21.43
N ARG A 87 -28.45 -16.55 20.39
CA ARG A 87 -29.03 -17.88 20.28
C ARG A 87 -28.34 -18.90 21.19
N ALA A 88 -27.09 -18.65 21.59
CA ALA A 88 -26.30 -19.55 22.44
C ALA A 88 -26.48 -19.28 23.95
N ASN A 89 -26.71 -18.03 24.35
CA ASN A 89 -26.97 -17.66 25.74
C ASN A 89 -27.94 -16.49 25.75
N GLY A 90 -29.20 -16.72 26.10
CA GLY A 90 -30.33 -15.78 26.00
C GLY A 90 -30.29 -14.55 26.90
N LYS A 91 -29.14 -13.90 27.07
CA LYS A 91 -28.97 -12.62 27.78
C LYS A 91 -27.96 -11.76 27.05
N ASN A 92 -28.41 -10.66 26.46
CA ASN A 92 -27.55 -9.64 25.89
C ASN A 92 -26.76 -8.94 27.04
N PRO A 93 -25.43 -9.06 27.12
CA PRO A 93 -24.65 -8.47 28.22
C PRO A 93 -24.62 -6.94 28.20
N ARG A 94 -25.05 -6.32 27.09
CA ARG A 94 -25.17 -4.85 26.96
C ARG A 94 -26.55 -4.32 27.39
N GLY A 95 -27.58 -5.17 27.41
CA GLY A 95 -28.95 -4.78 27.73
C GLY A 95 -29.25 -4.59 29.21
N THR A 96 -28.36 -5.02 30.11
CA THR A 96 -28.61 -5.06 31.56
C THR A 96 -27.81 -4.05 32.38
N ARG A 97 -26.88 -3.29 31.78
CA ARG A 97 -26.09 -2.30 32.53
C ARG A 97 -26.88 -1.00 32.72
N LYS A 98 -27.37 -0.78 33.94
CA LYS A 98 -27.96 0.50 34.34
C LYS A 98 -26.91 1.60 34.21
N THR A 99 -27.16 2.59 33.36
CA THR A 99 -26.25 3.75 33.21
C THR A 99 -26.43 4.69 34.41
N HIS A 100 -25.32 5.09 35.03
CA HIS A 100 -25.28 6.07 36.12
C HIS A 100 -24.63 7.37 35.65
N CYS A 101 -25.18 8.50 36.08
CA CYS A 101 -24.64 9.81 35.78
C CYS A 101 -23.36 10.09 36.59
N THR A 102 -22.28 10.55 35.97
CA THR A 102 -21.03 10.86 36.71
C THR A 102 -21.08 12.15 37.51
N VAL A 103 -22.15 12.96 37.36
CA VAL A 103 -22.32 14.25 38.06
C VAL A 103 -23.27 14.13 39.24
N CYS A 104 -24.38 13.41 39.06
CA CYS A 104 -25.38 13.25 40.12
C CYS A 104 -25.52 11.81 40.63
N HIS A 105 -24.73 10.86 40.10
CA HIS A 105 -24.66 9.44 40.47
C HIS A 105 -25.96 8.62 40.36
N LYS A 106 -27.08 9.24 39.97
CA LYS A 106 -28.37 8.58 39.76
C LYS A 106 -28.35 7.72 38.48
N ALA A 107 -29.01 6.57 38.57
CA ALA A 107 -29.26 5.70 37.42
C ALA A 107 -30.22 6.37 36.41
N LYS A 108 -30.37 5.78 35.21
CA LYS A 108 -31.31 6.16 34.12
C LYS A 108 -30.78 7.21 33.12
N HIS A 109 -29.72 7.94 33.45
CA HIS A 109 -29.18 8.96 32.55
C HIS A 109 -27.65 9.09 32.69
N ASN A 110 -26.99 9.64 31.67
CA ASN A 110 -25.55 9.92 31.71
C ASN A 110 -25.30 11.42 31.89
N ARG A 111 -24.02 11.82 32.08
CA ARG A 111 -23.59 13.22 32.25
C ARG A 111 -24.22 14.18 31.24
N LYS A 112 -24.22 13.84 29.94
CA LYS A 112 -24.74 14.70 28.86
C LYS A 112 -26.22 15.02 29.02
N THR A 113 -26.98 14.08 29.57
CA THR A 113 -28.41 14.21 29.81
C THR A 113 -28.74 14.60 31.26
N CYS A 114 -27.75 14.97 32.07
CA CYS A 114 -27.99 15.28 33.48
C CYS A 114 -28.83 16.55 33.63
N PRO A 115 -29.97 16.49 34.35
CA PRO A 115 -30.80 17.67 34.61
C PRO A 115 -30.04 18.80 35.29
N LEU A 116 -29.09 18.45 36.19
CA LEU A 116 -28.27 19.44 36.90
C LEU A 116 -27.33 20.20 35.95
N LEU A 117 -26.80 19.53 34.91
CA LEU A 117 -25.96 20.17 33.90
C LEU A 117 -26.78 21.01 32.92
N LYS A 118 -28.00 20.57 32.58
CA LYS A 118 -28.91 21.34 31.73
C LYS A 118 -29.43 22.61 32.42
N GLN A 119 -29.60 22.58 33.73
CA GLN A 119 -30.00 23.74 34.52
C GLN A 119 -28.84 24.72 34.77
N ALA A 120 -27.59 24.29 34.61
CA ALA A 120 -26.39 25.09 34.85
C ALA A 120 -25.72 25.67 33.58
N GLY A 121 -26.40 25.71 32.43
CA GLY A 121 -26.02 26.57 31.29
C GLY A 121 -24.63 26.37 30.63
N GLY A 122 -23.96 25.23 30.78
CA GLY A 122 -22.60 25.02 30.24
C GLY A 122 -22.56 24.59 28.77
N GLN A 123 -22.17 25.49 27.86
CA GLN A 123 -21.82 25.17 26.46
C GLN A 123 -20.46 24.45 26.40
N THR A 124 -20.36 23.35 25.66
CA THR A 124 -19.05 22.76 25.29
C THR A 124 -18.58 23.39 23.98
N SER A 125 -17.52 24.20 24.01
CA SER A 125 -16.86 24.70 22.81
C SER A 125 -15.96 23.62 22.19
N ASN A 126 -16.17 23.34 20.89
CA ASN A 126 -15.20 22.65 20.04
C ASN A 126 -14.22 23.69 19.47
N PRO A 127 -12.92 23.41 19.33
CA PRO A 127 -12.01 24.32 18.64
C PRO A 127 -12.19 24.20 17.12
N THR A 128 -12.52 25.31 16.49
CA THR A 128 -12.63 25.47 15.03
C THR A 128 -11.25 25.69 14.42
N ASN A 129 -11.01 25.02 13.29
CA ASN A 129 -9.90 25.13 12.37
C ASN A 129 -9.73 26.59 11.85
N VAL A 130 -8.51 27.12 11.83
CA VAL A 130 -8.16 28.39 11.17
C VAL A 130 -6.99 28.15 10.20
N ASP A 131 -7.27 28.46 8.95
CA ASP A 131 -6.40 28.52 7.77
C ASP A 131 -5.39 29.69 7.88
N GLN A 132 -4.12 29.46 7.59
CA GLN A 132 -3.09 30.49 7.46
C GLN A 132 -2.25 30.24 6.21
N SER A 133 -2.78 30.75 5.10
CA SER A 133 -2.04 31.02 3.88
C SER A 133 -1.41 32.42 3.98
N GLN A 134 -0.10 32.52 4.26
CA GLN A 134 0.79 33.66 3.91
C GLN A 134 2.16 33.49 4.57
N ALA A 135 3.16 32.98 3.83
CA ALA A 135 4.57 33.18 4.12
C ALA A 135 5.41 32.74 2.90
N ASN A 136 5.36 33.54 1.84
CA ASN A 136 6.18 33.35 0.66
C ASN A 136 6.58 34.72 0.13
N GLU A 137 7.62 35.28 0.74
CA GLU A 137 8.54 36.23 0.11
C GLU A 137 9.80 36.30 0.97
N THR A 138 10.97 36.25 0.32
CA THR A 138 12.33 36.15 0.90
C THR A 138 12.85 34.71 1.01
N ILE A 139 13.40 34.16 -0.07
CA ILE A 139 14.82 33.79 -0.28
C ILE A 139 14.97 33.39 -1.76
N MET A 140 15.28 34.36 -2.62
CA MET A 140 15.90 34.12 -3.93
C MET A 140 17.17 34.97 -4.00
N ALA A 141 18.29 34.43 -3.54
CA ALA A 141 19.64 34.83 -3.94
C ALA A 141 20.63 33.84 -3.32
N GLN A 142 21.66 33.44 -4.08
CA GLN A 142 22.77 32.54 -3.74
C GLN A 142 22.40 31.04 -3.93
N SER A 143 23.03 30.24 -4.80
CA SER A 143 24.25 30.40 -5.60
C SER A 143 24.27 29.26 -6.63
N GLN A 144 24.79 29.55 -7.83
CA GLN A 144 25.14 28.54 -8.83
C GLN A 144 26.43 27.80 -8.43
N SER A 145 26.71 26.70 -9.16
CA SER A 145 27.93 25.86 -9.23
C SER A 145 28.13 24.78 -8.15
N ASN A 146 27.93 23.50 -8.50
CA ASN A 146 29.05 22.58 -8.78
C ASN A 146 28.63 21.15 -9.18
N THR A 147 29.53 20.53 -9.93
CA THR A 147 29.47 19.32 -10.74
C THR A 147 29.74 18.00 -9.99
N THR A 148 29.12 16.92 -10.50
CA THR A 148 29.62 15.54 -10.67
C THR A 148 30.43 14.87 -9.54
N SER A 149 29.84 13.84 -8.91
CA SER A 149 30.42 12.47 -8.89
C SER A 149 29.39 11.47 -8.38
N VAL A 150 29.17 10.41 -9.16
CA VAL A 150 28.38 9.24 -8.80
C VAL A 150 29.33 8.25 -8.15
N ASN A 151 29.10 7.92 -6.88
CA ASN A 151 29.89 6.92 -6.17
C ASN A 151 29.55 5.53 -6.69
N LEU A 152 30.49 4.93 -7.44
CA LEU A 152 30.53 3.52 -7.79
C LEU A 152 30.95 2.72 -6.54
N ILE A 153 30.16 1.69 -6.21
CA ILE A 153 30.50 0.69 -5.19
C ILE A 153 31.56 -0.25 -5.78
N PRO A 154 32.72 -0.47 -5.15
CA PRO A 154 33.70 -1.42 -5.64
C PRO A 154 33.30 -2.85 -5.24
N THR A 155 32.94 -3.69 -6.21
CA THR A 155 32.89 -5.15 -6.02
C THR A 155 34.31 -5.71 -6.15
N GLN A 156 34.85 -6.26 -5.07
CA GLN A 156 36.10 -7.01 -5.11
C GLN A 156 35.80 -8.44 -5.60
N ASN A 157 36.18 -8.72 -6.85
CA ASN A 157 36.31 -10.07 -7.39
C ASN A 157 37.73 -10.58 -7.10
N SER A 158 37.87 -11.50 -6.14
CA SER A 158 39.09 -12.31 -5.98
C SER A 158 38.92 -13.63 -6.75
N VAL A 159 39.63 -13.71 -7.87
CA VAL A 159 39.87 -14.95 -8.63
C VAL A 159 40.84 -15.80 -7.81
N VAL A 160 40.45 -17.03 -7.45
CA VAL A 160 41.37 -18.06 -6.96
C VAL A 160 41.36 -19.21 -7.97
N ALA A 161 42.53 -19.46 -8.57
CA ALA A 161 42.79 -20.55 -9.49
C ALA A 161 42.81 -21.92 -8.76
N PRO A 162 42.37 -23.02 -9.40
CA PRO A 162 42.50 -24.35 -8.82
C PRO A 162 43.92 -24.91 -9.05
N THR A 163 44.65 -25.18 -7.95
CA THR A 163 45.86 -26.00 -7.99
C THR A 163 45.46 -27.47 -8.05
N GLY A 164 45.89 -28.15 -9.12
CA GLY A 164 45.74 -29.60 -9.28
C GLY A 164 46.56 -30.36 -8.24
N ARG A 165 45.94 -31.38 -7.63
CA ARG A 165 46.61 -32.36 -6.78
C ARG A 165 46.72 -33.69 -7.52
N GLN A 166 47.96 -34.03 -7.84
CA GLN A 166 48.41 -35.31 -8.39
C GLN A 166 48.17 -36.42 -7.36
N MET A 167 47.53 -37.51 -7.77
CA MET A 167 47.47 -38.77 -7.01
C MET A 167 48.76 -39.55 -7.27
N GLY A 168 49.38 -40.00 -6.19
CA GLY A 168 50.37 -41.06 -6.15
C GLY A 168 49.86 -42.15 -5.23
#